data_AF-A0A927MRJ8-F1
#
_entry.id   AF-A0A927MRJ8-F1
#
_cell.length_a   1.000
_cell.length_b   1.000
_cell.length_c   1.000
_cell.angle_alpha   90.00
_cell.angle_beta   90.00
_cell.angle_gamma   90.00
#
_symmetry.space_group_name_H-M   'P 1'
#
loop_
_entity.id
_entity.type
_entity.pdbx_description
1 polymer ?
#
loop_
_entity_poly.entity_id
_entity_poly.type
_entity_poly.pdbx_seq_one_letter_code
_entity_poly.pdbx_strand_id
1 'polypeptide(L)'
;MEQAAISTPEAARRGSEYFAAPAAANQRRYEALRAYLFEGVSAAEAATRFGYTLTTLQSLVRDFRAGRCEFFQSSRPGPKTAPAKEAARTRIIELRRLGHSAHEIAAALAEEDTPLNRTGVAEVLAEEGFPRLWPRPHAERGLPRRESQPRTKVIDFAVLPAHADTRMAGLLLTIPDLVALDLPGLVRAAGYPGTSVIPAISSILSLLAIKLTTTRRVSHIDDIATDPGAALFAGLTSLPKATALTTYSYRLDHTRQQRFLAALDKASLAAGLAHGEAINLDFHAVMHWGADPALEKHYVPRRSQRTRSVLTFFAEDAATHTLLYANADLAKANQNNEILAFADHWRTTSGADPKLLIFDSKVTTQAQLADLDARGIAFITLRARTPKLTEHLHALPAKDWTPLTIARAGGKTRRVRVIEDPAATLSAYPSTLRQLAITGLGHDEPTILITNNRTTPTKHVIEAYARRMNIEQRLAEAIRSFGLDALAGAVPLNIDLDVVLSVLAHTICAALRRRLPGYATATPDTLQRRFLSTGGTIENRDNETIVRLDRRAYSPVLRHADLPTTEVPWWGGRHLRYEYE
;
A
#
# COMPACT_ATOMS: atom_id res chain seq x y z
N MET A 1 24.66 42.50 9.05
CA MET A 1 24.45 43.29 10.29
C MET A 1 25.81 43.44 10.94
N GLU A 2 26.39 44.63 10.87
CA GLU A 2 27.63 44.98 11.56
C GLU A 2 27.46 44.76 13.07
N GLN A 3 28.35 43.98 13.67
CA GLN A 3 28.48 43.93 15.13
C GLN A 3 29.07 45.26 15.58
N ALA A 4 28.28 46.06 16.29
CA ALA A 4 28.78 47.26 16.95
C ALA A 4 29.91 46.87 17.90
N ALA A 5 31.12 47.39 17.65
CA ALA A 5 32.26 47.18 18.54
C ALA A 5 31.94 47.76 19.91
N ILE A 6 32.04 46.93 20.94
CA ILE A 6 31.78 47.29 22.32
C ILE A 6 32.88 48.24 22.80
N SER A 7 32.53 49.41 23.37
CA SER A 7 33.55 50.31 23.92
C SER A 7 34.25 49.64 25.11
N THR A 8 35.56 49.45 24.97
CA THR A 8 36.43 49.01 26.05
C THR A 8 36.71 50.20 26.97
N PRO A 9 36.61 50.07 28.31
CA PRO A 9 36.94 51.16 29.22
C PRO A 9 38.42 51.58 29.08
N GLU A 10 38.71 52.86 29.34
CA GLU A 10 40.02 53.53 29.10
C GLU A 10 41.26 52.89 29.76
N ALA A 11 41.09 51.88 30.61
CA ALA A 11 42.17 51.12 31.25
C ALA A 11 42.10 49.60 30.96
N ALA A 12 41.74 49.21 29.74
CA ALA A 12 41.69 47.81 29.35
C ALA A 12 43.10 47.23 29.12
N ARG A 13 43.45 46.15 29.84
CA ARG A 13 44.72 45.43 29.68
C ARG A 13 44.65 44.44 28.50
N ARG A 14 45.80 44.13 27.89
CA ARG A 14 45.92 43.13 26.82
C ARG A 14 45.22 41.81 27.21
N GLY A 15 44.35 41.29 26.36
CA GLY A 15 43.50 40.12 26.62
C GLY A 15 42.03 40.45 26.93
N SER A 16 41.71 41.73 27.19
CA SER A 16 40.32 42.20 27.41
C SER A 16 39.40 41.98 26.21
N GLU A 17 39.96 41.94 25.00
CA GLU A 17 39.28 41.70 23.73
C GLU A 17 38.50 40.36 23.73
N TYR A 18 39.01 39.35 24.45
CA TYR A 18 38.34 38.05 24.60
C TYR A 18 36.97 38.14 25.30
N PHE A 19 36.83 39.11 26.23
CA PHE A 19 35.59 39.34 26.98
C PHE A 19 34.69 40.36 26.29
N ALA A 20 35.29 41.29 25.52
CA ALA A 20 34.55 42.29 24.77
C ALA A 20 33.83 41.71 23.54
N ALA A 21 34.30 40.59 22.96
CA ALA A 21 33.67 39.97 21.78
C ALA A 21 33.58 38.43 21.90
N PRO A 22 32.64 37.89 22.71
CA PRO A 22 32.56 36.46 22.96
C PRO A 22 32.06 35.67 21.72
N ALA A 23 32.94 34.80 21.21
CA ALA A 23 32.66 33.95 20.04
C ALA A 23 31.75 32.77 20.38
N ALA A 24 31.94 32.13 21.53
CA ALA A 24 31.15 30.97 21.95
C ALA A 24 29.80 31.36 22.57
N ALA A 25 28.75 30.59 22.28
CA ALA A 25 27.38 30.89 22.74
C ALA A 25 27.26 30.92 24.28
N ASN A 26 27.91 29.99 24.99
CA ASN A 26 27.88 29.96 26.46
C ASN A 26 28.63 31.14 27.09
N GLN A 27 29.76 31.53 26.51
CA GLN A 27 30.50 32.72 26.94
C GLN A 27 29.65 33.99 26.73
N ARG A 28 28.99 34.11 25.58
CA ARG A 28 28.09 35.25 25.28
C ARG A 28 26.89 35.31 26.22
N ARG A 29 26.30 34.17 26.58
CA ARG A 29 25.25 34.12 27.61
C ARG A 29 25.76 34.57 28.96
N TYR A 30 26.94 34.10 29.37
CA TYR A 30 27.55 34.46 30.65
C TYR A 30 27.83 35.97 30.73
N GLU A 31 28.49 36.54 29.72
CA GLU A 31 28.80 37.98 29.69
C GLU A 31 27.55 38.86 29.62
N ALA A 32 26.51 38.44 28.89
CA ALA A 32 25.24 39.17 28.84
C ALA A 32 24.53 39.20 30.20
N LEU A 33 24.53 38.08 30.93
CA LEU A 33 23.96 38.01 32.27
C LEU A 33 24.79 38.80 33.29
N ARG A 34 26.12 38.74 33.19
CA ARG A 34 27.03 39.51 34.02
C ARG A 34 26.85 41.02 33.81
N ALA A 35 26.78 41.47 32.56
CA ALA A 35 26.58 42.89 32.25
C ALA A 35 25.27 43.44 32.85
N TYR A 36 24.19 42.66 32.78
CA TYR A 36 22.90 43.06 33.35
C TYR A 36 22.84 42.93 34.89
N LEU A 37 23.28 41.81 35.46
CA LEU A 37 23.08 41.51 36.89
C LEU A 37 24.19 42.06 37.79
N PHE A 38 25.41 42.24 37.28
CA PHE A 38 26.56 42.66 38.07
C PHE A 38 27.04 44.06 37.68
N GLU A 39 27.14 44.35 36.38
CA GLU A 39 27.65 45.65 35.90
C GLU A 39 26.56 46.74 35.86
N GLY A 40 25.30 46.39 36.13
CA GLY A 40 24.19 47.33 36.27
C GLY A 40 23.67 47.93 34.96
N VAL A 41 24.06 47.39 33.82
CA VAL A 41 23.60 47.83 32.49
C VAL A 41 22.12 47.50 32.32
N SER A 42 21.35 48.36 31.62
CA SER A 42 19.93 48.07 31.39
C SER A 42 19.74 46.82 30.53
N ALA A 43 18.59 46.13 30.70
CA ALA A 43 18.31 44.91 29.95
C ALA A 43 18.27 45.14 28.42
N ALA A 44 17.83 46.31 27.97
CA ALA A 44 17.79 46.65 26.54
C ALA A 44 19.20 46.84 25.96
N GLU A 45 20.07 47.53 26.70
CA GLU A 45 21.46 47.75 26.30
C GLU A 45 22.27 46.46 26.34
N ALA A 46 22.14 45.65 27.40
CA ALA A 46 22.83 44.36 27.50
C ALA A 46 22.37 43.39 26.40
N ALA A 47 21.08 43.39 26.05
CA ALA A 47 20.55 42.55 24.97
C ALA A 47 21.17 42.97 23.63
N THR A 48 21.16 44.26 23.33
CA THR A 48 21.75 44.81 22.09
C THR A 48 23.25 44.53 22.02
N ARG A 49 23.97 44.76 23.13
CA ARG A 49 25.42 44.58 23.25
C ARG A 49 25.89 43.17 22.90
N PHE A 50 25.12 42.15 23.29
CA PHE A 50 25.47 40.75 23.06
C PHE A 50 24.58 40.05 22.01
N GLY A 51 23.84 40.82 21.19
CA GLY A 51 23.06 40.29 20.07
C GLY A 51 21.85 39.45 20.46
N TYR A 52 21.24 39.72 21.61
CA TYR A 52 19.97 39.16 22.05
C TYR A 52 18.82 40.15 21.83
N THR A 53 17.59 39.64 21.72
CA THR A 53 16.40 40.49 21.90
C THR A 53 16.15 40.72 23.39
N LEU A 54 15.47 41.81 23.74
CA LEU A 54 15.14 42.14 25.13
C LEU A 54 14.40 40.99 25.83
N THR A 55 13.43 40.36 25.16
CA THR A 55 12.65 39.23 25.69
C THR A 55 13.51 37.98 25.89
N THR A 56 14.47 37.72 24.98
CA THR A 56 15.43 36.63 25.14
C THR A 56 16.33 36.87 26.35
N LEU A 57 16.85 38.08 26.55
CA LEU A 57 17.68 38.38 27.72
C LEU A 57 16.88 38.24 29.02
N GLN A 58 15.64 38.72 29.07
CA GLN A 58 14.76 38.54 30.23
C GLN A 58 14.50 37.06 30.55
N SER A 59 14.33 36.23 29.52
CA SER A 59 14.18 34.78 29.68
C SER A 59 15.45 34.14 30.24
N LEU A 60 16.63 34.54 29.73
CA LEU A 60 17.92 34.08 30.25
C LEU A 60 18.12 34.47 31.71
N VAL A 61 17.74 35.69 32.11
CA VAL A 61 17.80 36.16 33.50
C VAL A 61 16.89 35.31 34.39
N ARG A 62 15.66 35.04 33.94
CA ARG A 62 14.71 34.19 34.64
C ARG A 62 15.28 32.77 34.83
N ASP A 63 15.82 32.19 33.78
CA ASP A 63 16.35 30.82 33.83
C ASP A 63 17.63 30.72 34.66
N PHE A 64 18.47 31.76 34.66
CA PHE A 64 19.63 31.88 35.55
C PHE A 64 19.20 31.95 37.02
N ARG A 65 18.21 32.79 37.36
CA ARG A 65 17.67 32.88 38.73
C ARG A 65 17.02 31.57 39.19
N ALA A 66 16.51 30.77 38.26
CA ALA A 66 15.97 29.43 38.53
C ALA A 66 17.04 28.33 38.61
N GLY A 67 18.34 28.66 38.50
CA GLY A 67 19.45 27.70 38.58
C GLY A 67 19.60 26.79 37.37
N ARG A 68 19.00 27.14 36.21
CA ARG A 68 18.97 26.29 35.01
C ARG A 68 20.06 26.61 33.99
N CYS A 69 21.10 27.32 34.40
CA CYS A 69 22.18 27.77 33.53
C CYS A 69 23.54 27.22 33.98
N GLU A 70 24.22 26.47 33.11
CA GLU A 70 25.57 25.95 33.35
C GLU A 70 26.55 26.54 32.31
N PHE A 71 27.63 27.20 32.77
CA PHE A 71 28.53 27.96 31.89
C PHE A 71 29.92 27.34 31.75
N PHE A 72 30.44 26.73 32.81
CA PHE A 72 31.81 26.23 32.88
C PHE A 72 31.82 24.78 33.37
N GLN A 73 31.59 23.82 32.47
CA GLN A 73 31.75 22.40 32.79
C GLN A 73 33.22 21.99 32.61
N SER A 74 33.81 21.35 33.63
CA SER A 74 35.09 20.65 33.49
C SER A 74 34.86 19.31 32.79
N SER A 75 35.48 19.09 31.62
CA SER A 75 35.39 17.77 30.96
C SER A 75 36.07 16.71 31.83
N ARG A 76 35.33 15.65 32.18
CA ARG A 76 35.93 14.44 32.76
C ARG A 76 36.42 13.58 31.58
N PRO A 77 37.73 13.26 31.48
CA PRO A 77 38.20 12.32 30.48
C PRO A 77 37.49 10.98 30.65
N GLY A 78 37.09 10.35 29.53
CA GLY A 78 36.49 9.02 29.55
C GLY A 78 37.45 7.95 30.09
N PRO A 79 36.95 6.73 30.40
CA PRO A 79 37.77 5.63 30.91
C PRO A 79 38.93 5.31 29.95
N LYS A 80 40.15 5.20 30.48
CA LYS A 80 41.37 4.86 29.70
C LYS A 80 41.53 3.37 29.40
N THR A 81 40.66 2.52 29.94
CA THR A 81 40.73 1.06 29.78
C THR A 81 39.45 0.54 29.13
N ALA A 82 39.59 -0.39 28.19
CA ALA A 82 38.49 -1.04 27.49
C ALA A 82 38.49 -2.55 27.81
N PRO A 83 37.89 -2.98 28.94
CA PRO A 83 37.99 -4.36 29.44
C PRO A 83 37.53 -5.43 28.44
N ALA A 84 36.47 -5.13 27.67
CA ALA A 84 35.96 -6.03 26.64
C ALA A 84 36.92 -6.23 25.47
N LYS A 85 37.70 -5.20 25.10
CA LYS A 85 38.74 -5.32 24.06
C LYS A 85 39.89 -6.18 24.55
N GLU A 86 40.34 -5.96 25.78
CA GLU A 86 41.43 -6.75 26.38
C GLU A 86 41.05 -8.22 26.55
N ALA A 87 39.82 -8.52 26.97
CA ALA A 87 39.34 -9.90 27.10
C ALA A 87 39.29 -10.65 25.75
N ALA A 88 38.89 -9.97 24.67
CA ALA A 88 38.80 -10.56 23.34
C ALA A 88 40.12 -10.52 22.54
N ARG A 89 41.13 -9.76 22.99
CA ARG A 89 42.36 -9.44 22.23
C ARG A 89 43.09 -10.69 21.73
N THR A 90 43.37 -11.64 22.61
CA THR A 90 44.09 -12.88 22.25
C THR A 90 43.33 -13.68 21.20
N ARG A 91 42.01 -13.79 21.33
CA ARG A 91 41.16 -14.54 20.40
C ARG A 91 41.04 -13.86 19.03
N ILE A 92 40.96 -12.54 19.01
CA ILE A 92 40.99 -11.73 17.78
C ILE A 92 42.28 -12.00 17.00
N ILE A 93 43.43 -12.01 17.68
CA ILE A 93 44.74 -12.28 17.07
C ILE A 93 44.81 -13.70 16.50
N GLU A 94 44.32 -14.70 17.24
CA GLU A 94 44.29 -16.09 16.80
C GLU A 94 43.46 -16.27 15.52
N LEU A 95 42.20 -15.81 15.54
CA LEU A 95 41.31 -15.87 14.38
C LEU A 95 41.87 -15.06 13.20
N ARG A 96 42.57 -13.96 13.48
CA ARG A 96 43.23 -13.17 12.44
C ARG A 96 44.35 -13.94 11.74
N ARG A 97 45.16 -14.68 12.50
CA ARG A 97 46.25 -15.52 11.96
C ARG A 97 45.71 -16.68 11.10
N LEU A 98 44.50 -17.14 11.38
CA LEU A 98 43.77 -18.11 10.56
C LEU A 98 43.14 -17.50 9.28
N GLY A 99 43.33 -16.20 9.04
CA GLY A 99 42.86 -15.52 7.82
C GLY A 99 41.43 -14.97 7.91
N HIS A 100 40.83 -14.92 9.10
CA HIS A 100 39.49 -14.34 9.27
C HIS A 100 39.50 -12.81 9.16
N SER A 101 38.46 -12.28 8.52
CA SER A 101 38.14 -10.85 8.45
C SER A 101 37.56 -10.34 9.77
N ALA A 102 37.60 -9.02 9.98
CA ALA A 102 36.98 -8.41 11.16
C ALA A 102 35.47 -8.73 11.32
N HIS A 103 34.78 -9.06 10.21
CA HIS A 103 33.38 -9.49 10.24
C HIS A 103 33.22 -10.93 10.72
N GLU A 104 34.05 -11.85 10.22
CA GLU A 104 34.06 -13.26 10.65
C GLU A 104 34.49 -13.38 12.12
N ILE A 105 35.48 -12.58 12.55
CA ILE A 105 35.94 -12.54 13.94
C ILE A 105 34.82 -12.04 14.85
N ALA A 106 34.14 -10.95 14.51
CA ALA A 106 33.02 -10.45 15.32
C ALA A 106 31.84 -11.44 15.39
N ALA A 107 31.60 -12.22 14.33
CA ALA A 107 30.58 -13.26 14.32
C ALA A 107 30.97 -14.46 15.19
N ALA A 108 32.23 -14.90 15.14
CA ALA A 108 32.74 -15.96 16.00
C ALA A 108 32.70 -15.56 17.47
N LEU A 109 33.15 -14.34 17.80
CA LEU A 109 33.10 -13.82 19.18
C LEU A 109 31.67 -13.66 19.73
N ALA A 110 30.67 -13.48 18.86
CA ALA A 110 29.27 -13.38 19.28
C ALA A 110 28.69 -14.71 19.77
N GLU A 111 29.31 -15.84 19.40
CA GLU A 111 28.96 -17.19 19.86
C GLU A 111 29.84 -17.65 21.04
N GLU A 112 30.80 -16.83 21.48
CA GLU A 112 31.74 -17.09 22.58
C GLU A 112 31.47 -16.16 23.78
N ASP A 113 32.10 -16.42 24.94
CA ASP A 113 31.91 -15.63 26.18
C ASP A 113 32.55 -14.22 26.15
N THR A 114 33.12 -13.80 25.01
CA THR A 114 33.79 -12.50 24.85
C THR A 114 33.28 -11.71 23.61
N PRO A 115 31.98 -11.38 23.57
CA PRO A 115 31.39 -10.72 22.40
C PRO A 115 31.98 -9.31 22.20
N LEU A 116 32.47 -9.06 20.98
CA LEU A 116 32.97 -7.75 20.58
C LEU A 116 32.41 -7.36 19.21
N ASN A 117 31.90 -6.13 19.10
CA ASN A 117 31.37 -5.63 17.83
C ASN A 117 32.48 -5.47 16.77
N ARG A 118 32.09 -5.42 15.49
CA ARG A 118 33.03 -5.29 14.36
C ARG A 118 33.99 -4.13 14.50
N THR A 119 33.53 -2.98 15.01
CA THR A 119 34.34 -1.78 15.17
C THR A 119 35.43 -2.00 16.21
N GLY A 120 35.09 -2.58 17.36
CA GLY A 120 36.04 -2.93 18.41
C GLY A 120 37.07 -3.97 17.94
N VAL A 121 36.64 -4.97 17.17
CA VAL A 121 37.56 -5.94 16.54
C VAL A 121 38.52 -5.24 15.57
N ALA A 122 38.02 -4.34 14.72
CA ALA A 122 38.84 -3.61 13.76
C ALA A 122 39.86 -2.69 14.44
N GLU A 123 39.49 -2.05 15.55
CA GLU A 123 40.38 -1.23 16.36
C GLU A 123 41.49 -2.06 17.00
N VAL A 124 41.17 -3.21 17.61
CA VAL A 124 42.18 -4.14 18.17
C VAL A 124 43.13 -4.65 17.08
N LEU A 125 42.62 -5.02 15.90
CA LEU A 125 43.45 -5.45 14.78
C LEU A 125 44.39 -4.35 14.29
N ALA A 126 43.95 -3.08 14.30
CA ALA A 126 44.76 -1.94 13.92
C ALA A 126 45.84 -1.63 14.98
N GLU A 127 45.50 -1.72 16.26
CA GLU A 127 46.44 -1.58 17.39
C GLU A 127 47.56 -2.65 17.33
N GLU A 128 47.20 -3.89 16.99
CA GLU A 128 48.14 -5.02 16.84
C GLU A 128 48.89 -5.03 15.49
N GLY A 129 48.71 -3.99 14.65
CA GLY A 129 49.44 -3.82 13.40
C GLY A 129 49.03 -4.75 12.26
N PHE A 130 47.87 -5.41 12.33
CA PHE A 130 47.40 -6.25 11.24
C PHE A 130 46.92 -5.39 10.06
N PRO A 131 47.44 -5.58 8.83
CA PRO A 131 46.98 -4.85 7.67
C PRO A 131 45.55 -5.25 7.32
N ARG A 132 44.77 -4.35 6.71
CA ARG A 132 43.44 -4.68 6.20
C ARG A 132 43.54 -5.83 5.20
N LEU A 133 42.69 -6.85 5.33
CA LEU A 133 42.65 -7.92 4.32
C LEU A 133 42.15 -7.31 3.01
N TRP A 134 42.81 -7.68 1.92
CA TRP A 134 42.30 -7.42 0.59
C TRP A 134 40.94 -8.11 0.42
N PRO A 135 39.98 -7.49 -0.28
CA PRO A 135 38.73 -8.15 -0.61
C PRO A 135 39.04 -9.49 -1.30
N ARG A 136 38.49 -10.60 -0.80
CA ARG A 136 38.68 -11.91 -1.44
C ARG A 136 38.26 -11.83 -2.92
N PRO A 137 38.95 -12.52 -3.84
CA PRO A 137 38.52 -12.65 -5.24
C PRO A 137 37.06 -13.10 -5.32
N HIS A 138 36.32 -12.67 -6.35
CA HIS A 138 34.88 -12.94 -6.44
C HIS A 138 34.54 -14.44 -6.44
N ALA A 139 35.48 -15.29 -6.90
CA ALA A 139 35.36 -16.75 -6.89
C ALA A 139 35.47 -17.37 -5.49
N GLU A 140 36.15 -16.71 -4.54
CA GLU A 140 36.42 -17.19 -3.18
C GLU A 140 35.49 -16.56 -2.13
N ARG A 141 34.62 -15.62 -2.53
CA ARG A 141 33.65 -14.97 -1.62
C ARG A 141 32.52 -15.89 -1.17
N GLY A 142 32.47 -17.13 -1.64
CA GLY A 142 31.29 -17.99 -1.51
C GLY A 142 30.08 -17.40 -2.22
N LEU A 143 28.97 -18.13 -2.22
CA LEU A 143 27.67 -17.55 -2.55
C LEU A 143 27.31 -16.53 -1.44
N PRO A 144 26.55 -15.45 -1.76
CA PRO A 144 26.03 -14.56 -0.72
C PRO A 144 25.41 -15.39 0.40
N ARG A 145 25.70 -15.07 1.66
CA ARG A 145 25.07 -15.73 2.81
C ARG A 145 23.56 -15.49 2.69
N ARG A 146 22.84 -16.45 2.11
CA ARG A 146 21.38 -16.48 2.15
C ARG A 146 21.04 -16.77 3.60
N GLU A 147 20.31 -15.88 4.24
CA GLU A 147 19.69 -16.20 5.51
C GLU A 147 18.95 -17.52 5.34
N SER A 148 19.26 -18.49 6.20
CA SER A 148 18.63 -19.80 6.16
C SER A 148 17.19 -19.63 6.63
N GLN A 149 16.28 -19.38 5.69
CA GLN A 149 14.86 -19.31 6.00
C GLN A 149 14.43 -20.64 6.62
N PRO A 150 13.75 -20.60 7.79
CA PRO A 150 13.26 -21.81 8.43
C PRO A 150 12.30 -22.54 7.49
N ARG A 151 12.34 -23.87 7.53
CA ARG A 151 11.42 -24.69 6.73
C ARG A 151 9.99 -24.40 7.17
N THR A 152 9.17 -23.95 6.22
CA THR A 152 7.74 -23.74 6.39
C THR A 152 7.05 -25.03 6.82
N LYS A 153 6.29 -24.95 7.92
CA LYS A 153 5.39 -25.98 8.43
C LYS A 153 4.11 -25.31 8.92
N VAL A 154 3.04 -26.09 9.08
CA VAL A 154 1.87 -25.66 9.84
C VAL A 154 2.31 -25.30 11.26
N ILE A 155 1.78 -24.20 11.76
CA ILE A 155 2.08 -23.73 13.11
C ILE A 155 1.59 -24.74 14.15
N ASP A 156 2.42 -25.00 15.14
CA ASP A 156 2.02 -25.70 16.36
C ASP A 156 2.00 -24.68 17.50
N PHE A 157 0.79 -24.35 17.95
CA PHE A 157 0.58 -23.34 18.98
C PHE A 157 1.08 -23.75 20.35
N ALA A 158 1.33 -25.05 20.59
CA ALA A 158 1.89 -25.53 21.87
C ALA A 158 3.39 -25.20 22.00
N VAL A 159 4.09 -25.04 20.88
CA VAL A 159 5.53 -24.73 20.84
C VAL A 159 5.82 -23.30 20.39
N LEU A 160 4.79 -22.52 20.07
CA LEU A 160 4.93 -21.12 19.67
C LEU A 160 5.33 -20.28 20.89
N PRO A 161 6.34 -19.39 20.78
CA PRO A 161 6.74 -18.52 21.88
C PRO A 161 5.55 -17.74 22.45
N ALA A 162 5.55 -17.56 23.77
CA ALA A 162 4.50 -16.80 24.46
C ALA A 162 4.42 -15.35 23.96
N HIS A 163 5.54 -14.79 23.51
CA HIS A 163 5.64 -13.44 22.94
C HIS A 163 6.50 -13.46 21.67
N ALA A 164 6.05 -12.76 20.63
CA ALA A 164 6.81 -12.55 19.41
C ALA A 164 6.63 -11.13 18.88
N ASP A 165 7.73 -10.44 18.61
CA ASP A 165 7.71 -9.14 17.94
C ASP A 165 7.46 -9.32 16.44
N THR A 166 6.65 -8.45 15.85
CA THR A 166 6.34 -8.46 14.43
C THR A 166 6.30 -7.05 13.87
N ARG A 167 6.71 -6.90 12.61
CA ARG A 167 6.55 -5.63 11.85
C ARG A 167 5.19 -5.54 11.17
N MET A 168 4.39 -6.61 11.24
CA MET A 168 3.18 -6.85 10.47
C MET A 168 1.97 -7.21 11.36
N ALA A 169 1.96 -6.79 12.63
CA ALA A 169 0.78 -6.97 13.51
C ALA A 169 -0.50 -6.42 12.87
N GLY A 170 -0.40 -5.29 12.15
CA GLY A 170 -1.50 -4.66 11.43
C GLY A 170 -2.13 -5.54 10.35
N LEU A 171 -1.41 -6.50 9.77
CA LEU A 171 -1.95 -7.46 8.80
C LEU A 171 -3.09 -8.29 9.42
N LEU A 172 -2.95 -8.64 10.69
CA LEU A 172 -3.91 -9.47 11.43
C LEU A 172 -5.27 -8.77 11.62
N LEU A 173 -5.37 -7.45 11.41
CA LEU A 173 -6.64 -6.69 11.43
C LEU A 173 -7.65 -7.17 10.37
N THR A 174 -7.15 -7.84 9.32
CA THR A 174 -7.97 -8.34 8.20
C THR A 174 -8.58 -9.72 8.44
N ILE A 175 -8.14 -10.44 9.49
CA ILE A 175 -8.62 -11.79 9.79
C ILE A 175 -10.14 -11.85 10.04
N PRO A 176 -10.77 -10.93 10.79
CA PRO A 176 -12.21 -10.97 11.00
C PRO A 176 -12.99 -10.87 9.69
N ASP A 177 -12.51 -10.06 8.74
CA ASP A 177 -13.14 -9.92 7.43
C ASP A 177 -12.94 -11.20 6.57
N LEU A 178 -11.79 -11.86 6.68
CA LEU A 178 -11.53 -13.15 6.04
C LEU A 178 -12.39 -14.29 6.58
N VAL A 179 -12.65 -14.29 7.88
CA VAL A 179 -13.55 -15.24 8.54
C VAL A 179 -15.00 -14.95 8.16
N ALA A 180 -15.41 -13.69 8.17
CA ALA A 180 -16.77 -13.28 7.78
C ALA A 180 -17.10 -13.62 6.31
N LEU A 181 -16.09 -13.61 5.42
CA LEU A 181 -16.23 -14.04 4.02
C LEU A 181 -16.12 -15.57 3.81
N ASP A 182 -15.94 -16.36 4.88
CA ASP A 182 -15.67 -17.80 4.84
C ASP A 182 -14.55 -18.16 3.85
N LEU A 183 -13.37 -17.53 3.99
CA LEU A 183 -12.21 -17.87 3.16
C LEU A 183 -11.95 -19.40 3.05
N PRO A 184 -12.06 -20.22 4.12
CA PRO A 184 -11.98 -21.67 4.00
C PRO A 184 -12.99 -22.26 3.02
N GLY A 185 -14.25 -21.82 3.06
CA GLY A 185 -15.28 -22.18 2.10
C GLY A 185 -14.95 -21.75 0.68
N LEU A 186 -14.45 -20.51 0.48
CA LEU A 186 -14.03 -20.01 -0.84
C LEU A 186 -12.93 -20.87 -1.46
N VAL A 187 -11.89 -21.18 -0.68
CA VAL A 187 -10.76 -22.04 -1.10
C VAL A 187 -11.25 -23.45 -1.46
N ARG A 188 -12.20 -24.00 -0.68
CA ARG A 188 -12.81 -25.31 -0.94
C ARG A 188 -13.67 -25.32 -2.20
N ALA A 189 -14.48 -24.29 -2.41
CA ALA A 189 -15.33 -24.14 -3.60
C ALA A 189 -14.50 -24.01 -4.89
N ALA A 190 -13.38 -23.29 -4.83
CA ALA A 190 -12.40 -23.21 -5.91
C ALA A 190 -11.66 -24.54 -6.15
N GLY A 191 -11.64 -25.42 -5.14
CA GLY A 191 -10.90 -26.68 -5.16
C GLY A 191 -9.39 -26.50 -5.09
N TYR A 192 -8.89 -25.39 -4.57
CA TYR A 192 -7.44 -25.12 -4.55
C TYR A 192 -6.66 -26.25 -3.85
N PRO A 193 -5.55 -26.70 -4.44
CA PRO A 193 -4.80 -27.83 -3.93
C PRO A 193 -4.01 -27.46 -2.67
N GLY A 194 -3.87 -28.42 -1.75
CA GLY A 194 -2.86 -28.36 -0.69
C GLY A 194 -1.62 -29.18 -1.09
N THR A 195 -0.61 -29.13 -0.24
CA THR A 195 0.49 -30.11 -0.23
C THR A 195 0.43 -30.92 1.05
N SER A 196 1.25 -31.97 1.18
CA SER A 196 1.37 -32.72 2.44
C SER A 196 1.89 -31.89 3.62
N VAL A 197 2.47 -30.71 3.36
CA VAL A 197 3.07 -29.84 4.37
C VAL A 197 2.30 -28.53 4.56
N ILE A 198 1.75 -27.97 3.48
CA ILE A 198 1.11 -26.65 3.47
C ILE A 198 -0.34 -26.82 2.99
N PRO A 199 -1.34 -26.53 3.84
CA PRO A 199 -2.75 -26.52 3.46
C PRO A 199 -3.05 -25.50 2.36
N ALA A 200 -4.08 -25.76 1.56
CA ALA A 200 -4.49 -24.89 0.46
C ALA A 200 -4.76 -23.44 0.92
N ILE A 201 -5.46 -23.28 2.05
CA ILE A 201 -5.77 -21.96 2.62
C ILE A 201 -4.50 -21.20 3.00
N SER A 202 -3.51 -21.87 3.60
CA SER A 202 -2.24 -21.26 4.00
C SER A 202 -1.44 -20.78 2.79
N SER A 203 -1.51 -21.47 1.65
CA SER A 203 -0.90 -20.99 0.39
C SER A 203 -1.54 -19.70 -0.10
N ILE A 204 -2.87 -19.60 -0.08
CA ILE A 204 -3.60 -18.38 -0.47
C ILE A 204 -3.34 -17.24 0.51
N LEU A 205 -3.39 -17.49 1.82
CA LEU A 205 -3.07 -16.51 2.85
C LEU A 205 -1.64 -16.00 2.72
N SER A 206 -0.68 -16.86 2.40
CA SER A 206 0.72 -16.46 2.16
C SER A 206 0.84 -15.47 0.99
N LEU A 207 0.16 -15.74 -0.12
CA LEU A 207 0.14 -14.85 -1.29
C LEU A 207 -0.62 -13.55 -1.00
N LEU A 208 -1.73 -13.64 -0.29
CA LEU A 208 -2.54 -12.51 0.11
C LEU A 208 -1.80 -11.59 1.09
N ALA A 209 -1.01 -12.14 2.02
CA ALA A 209 -0.17 -11.36 2.93
C ALA A 209 0.80 -10.45 2.15
N ILE A 210 1.41 -10.99 1.09
CA ILE A 210 2.32 -10.23 0.21
C ILE A 210 1.55 -9.09 -0.49
N LYS A 211 0.35 -9.39 -0.99
CA LYS A 211 -0.54 -8.39 -1.64
C LYS A 211 -0.97 -7.28 -0.68
N LEU A 212 -1.35 -7.63 0.55
CA LEU A 212 -1.86 -6.69 1.54
C LEU A 212 -0.75 -5.80 2.14
N THR A 213 0.51 -6.22 2.14
CA THR A 213 1.60 -5.50 2.80
C THR A 213 2.49 -4.67 1.86
N THR A 214 2.41 -4.88 0.54
CA THR A 214 3.10 -4.08 -0.52
C THR A 214 4.53 -3.66 -0.20
N THR A 215 5.43 -4.63 0.00
CA THR A 215 6.86 -4.34 0.12
C THR A 215 7.40 -3.93 -1.26
N ARG A 216 7.42 -2.61 -1.53
CA ARG A 216 7.98 -2.05 -2.76
C ARG A 216 9.47 -2.40 -2.85
N ARG A 217 9.81 -3.41 -3.67
CA ARG A 217 11.11 -3.73 -4.34
C ARG A 217 12.45 -3.43 -3.65
N VAL A 218 12.51 -3.09 -2.36
CA VAL A 218 13.74 -2.73 -1.66
C VAL A 218 13.76 -3.33 -0.25
N SER A 219 13.42 -4.61 -0.14
CA SER A 219 14.12 -5.60 0.67
C SER A 219 13.50 -6.97 0.42
N HIS A 220 14.28 -8.02 0.62
CA HIS A 220 14.01 -9.36 0.12
C HIS A 220 12.67 -9.90 0.67
N ILE A 221 11.95 -10.73 -0.10
CA ILE A 221 10.77 -11.49 0.42
C ILE A 221 11.11 -12.17 1.74
N ASP A 222 12.37 -12.54 1.90
CA ASP A 222 12.99 -13.09 3.10
C ASP A 222 12.64 -12.31 4.38
N ASP A 223 12.51 -10.97 4.31
CA ASP A 223 12.13 -10.12 5.44
C ASP A 223 10.67 -10.32 5.87
N ILE A 224 9.75 -10.55 4.93
CA ILE A 224 8.34 -10.88 5.24
C ILE A 224 8.20 -12.36 5.56
N ALA A 225 8.93 -13.21 4.86
CA ALA A 225 8.81 -14.66 4.98
C ALA A 225 9.26 -15.17 6.36
N THR A 226 10.12 -14.42 7.03
CA THR A 226 10.57 -14.67 8.40
C THR A 226 9.80 -13.87 9.45
N ASP A 227 8.88 -12.97 9.07
CA ASP A 227 8.11 -12.18 10.04
C ASP A 227 7.06 -13.07 10.75
N PRO A 228 7.06 -13.12 12.10
CA PRO A 228 6.14 -13.97 12.86
C PRO A 228 4.66 -13.65 12.63
N GLY A 229 4.30 -12.38 12.41
CA GLY A 229 2.92 -11.96 12.18
C GLY A 229 2.42 -12.35 10.79
N ALA A 230 3.27 -12.24 9.78
CA ALA A 230 2.94 -12.74 8.44
C ALA A 230 2.81 -14.27 8.42
N ALA A 231 3.70 -14.98 9.13
CA ALA A 231 3.64 -16.43 9.28
C ALA A 231 2.36 -16.88 10.00
N LEU A 232 2.04 -16.24 11.13
CA LEU A 232 0.84 -16.49 11.91
C LEU A 232 -0.44 -16.23 11.10
N PHE A 233 -0.49 -15.14 10.32
CA PHE A 233 -1.62 -14.84 9.43
C PHE A 233 -1.96 -16.03 8.52
N ALA A 234 -0.94 -16.71 7.97
CA ALA A 234 -1.11 -17.89 7.13
C ALA A 234 -1.28 -19.22 7.89
N GLY A 235 -1.17 -19.22 9.22
CA GLY A 235 -1.17 -20.43 10.06
C GLY A 235 0.09 -21.28 9.89
N LEU A 236 1.23 -20.63 9.61
CA LEU A 236 2.51 -21.27 9.32
C LEU A 236 3.60 -20.80 10.31
N THR A 237 4.67 -21.58 10.43
CA THR A 237 5.87 -21.18 11.18
C THR A 237 6.73 -20.14 10.46
N SER A 238 6.60 -20.07 9.14
CA SER A 238 7.24 -19.10 8.23
C SER A 238 6.49 -19.12 6.91
N LEU A 239 6.50 -18.03 6.13
CA LEU A 239 5.87 -18.09 4.80
C LEU A 239 6.68 -19.00 3.85
N PRO A 240 6.03 -19.64 2.86
CA PRO A 240 6.74 -20.43 1.87
C PRO A 240 7.70 -19.57 1.05
N LYS A 241 8.82 -20.17 0.66
CA LYS A 241 9.81 -19.53 -0.22
C LYS A 241 9.19 -19.07 -1.53
N ALA A 242 9.77 -18.03 -2.13
CA ALA A 242 9.32 -17.51 -3.43
C ALA A 242 9.16 -18.61 -4.49
N THR A 243 10.10 -19.55 -4.61
CA THR A 243 10.00 -20.66 -5.57
C THR A 243 8.81 -21.59 -5.33
N ALA A 244 8.44 -21.82 -4.07
CA ALA A 244 7.28 -22.64 -3.71
C ALA A 244 5.97 -21.91 -4.04
N LEU A 245 5.87 -20.62 -3.73
CA LEU A 245 4.72 -19.77 -4.06
C LEU A 245 4.54 -19.61 -5.57
N THR A 246 5.63 -19.44 -6.32
CA THR A 246 5.61 -19.45 -7.79
C THR A 246 5.09 -20.77 -8.31
N THR A 247 5.69 -21.89 -7.90
CA THR A 247 5.27 -23.22 -8.35
C THR A 247 3.80 -23.48 -8.04
N TYR A 248 3.33 -23.06 -6.86
CA TYR A 248 1.93 -23.15 -6.48
C TYR A 248 1.03 -22.35 -7.44
N SER A 249 1.38 -21.10 -7.75
CA SER A 249 0.57 -20.25 -8.63
C SER A 249 0.39 -20.81 -10.04
N TYR A 250 1.41 -21.47 -10.58
CA TYR A 250 1.37 -22.08 -11.92
C TYR A 250 0.68 -23.46 -11.94
N ARG A 251 0.34 -24.05 -10.78
CA ARG A 251 -0.49 -25.27 -10.71
C ARG A 251 -1.98 -24.97 -10.79
N LEU A 252 -2.38 -23.71 -10.68
CA LEU A 252 -3.78 -23.30 -10.75
C LEU A 252 -4.18 -23.00 -12.19
N ASP A 253 -5.41 -23.34 -12.52
CA ASP A 253 -6.05 -23.09 -13.80
C ASP A 253 -7.15 -22.02 -13.68
N HIS A 254 -7.61 -21.51 -14.83
CA HIS A 254 -8.63 -20.47 -14.90
C HIS A 254 -9.99 -20.90 -14.34
N THR A 255 -10.37 -22.17 -14.52
CA THR A 255 -11.64 -22.70 -14.00
C THR A 255 -11.70 -22.61 -12.47
N ARG A 256 -10.58 -22.81 -11.78
CA ARG A 256 -10.49 -22.63 -10.32
C ARG A 256 -10.62 -21.16 -9.93
N GLN A 257 -10.04 -20.25 -10.70
CA GLN A 257 -10.18 -18.80 -10.48
C GLN A 257 -11.62 -18.34 -10.61
N GLN A 258 -12.33 -18.79 -11.66
CA GLN A 258 -13.75 -18.50 -11.86
C GLN A 258 -14.60 -19.01 -10.70
N ARG A 259 -14.37 -20.24 -10.22
CA ARG A 259 -15.07 -20.80 -9.05
C ARG A 259 -14.80 -20.00 -7.78
N PHE A 260 -13.56 -19.56 -7.57
CA PHE A 260 -13.19 -18.72 -6.44
C PHE A 260 -13.93 -17.38 -6.48
N LEU A 261 -13.89 -16.69 -7.62
CA LEU A 261 -14.58 -15.41 -7.81
C LEU A 261 -16.10 -15.56 -7.63
N ALA A 262 -16.70 -16.61 -8.18
CA ALA A 262 -18.14 -16.87 -8.01
C ALA A 262 -18.51 -17.08 -6.53
N ALA A 263 -17.66 -17.78 -5.76
CA ALA A 263 -17.87 -17.95 -4.33
C ALA A 263 -17.67 -16.62 -3.57
N LEU A 264 -16.65 -15.83 -3.95
CA LEU A 264 -16.35 -14.54 -3.34
C LEU A 264 -17.47 -13.52 -3.60
N ASP A 265 -18.04 -13.50 -4.80
CA ASP A 265 -19.17 -12.63 -5.15
C ASP A 265 -20.40 -12.94 -4.30
N LYS A 266 -20.72 -14.24 -4.12
CA LYS A 266 -21.81 -14.67 -3.23
C LYS A 266 -21.58 -14.20 -1.79
N ALA A 267 -20.38 -14.40 -1.26
CA ALA A 267 -20.02 -13.96 0.08
C ALA A 267 -20.08 -12.43 0.20
N SER A 268 -19.63 -11.71 -0.82
CA SER A 268 -19.63 -10.24 -0.85
C SER A 268 -21.05 -9.66 -0.90
N LEU A 269 -21.94 -10.26 -1.69
CA LEU A 269 -23.36 -9.89 -1.73
C LEU A 269 -24.03 -10.16 -0.37
N ALA A 270 -23.80 -11.33 0.23
CA ALA A 270 -24.35 -11.69 1.53
C ALA A 270 -23.87 -10.77 2.65
N ALA A 271 -22.60 -10.36 2.63
CA ALA A 271 -22.02 -9.39 3.56
C ALA A 271 -22.41 -7.92 3.26
N GLY A 272 -23.21 -7.68 2.22
CA GLY A 272 -23.59 -6.35 1.76
C GLY A 272 -22.39 -5.51 1.28
N LEU A 273 -21.27 -6.14 0.93
CA LEU A 273 -20.06 -5.50 0.37
C LEU A 273 -20.27 -5.07 -1.09
N ALA A 274 -21.27 -5.63 -1.75
CA ALA A 274 -21.72 -5.27 -3.09
C ALA A 274 -23.26 -5.26 -3.14
N HIS A 275 -23.83 -4.50 -4.08
CA HIS A 275 -25.29 -4.42 -4.27
C HIS A 275 -25.75 -5.00 -5.60
N GLY A 276 -24.91 -4.92 -6.64
CA GLY A 276 -25.20 -5.49 -7.96
C GLY A 276 -26.25 -4.72 -8.78
N GLU A 277 -26.58 -3.48 -8.39
CA GLU A 277 -27.59 -2.68 -9.10
C GLU A 277 -27.06 -2.06 -10.39
N ALA A 278 -25.81 -1.58 -10.35
CA ALA A 278 -25.12 -1.01 -11.49
C ALA A 278 -23.66 -1.43 -11.43
N ILE A 279 -23.15 -1.98 -12.53
CA ILE A 279 -21.82 -2.57 -12.61
C ILE A 279 -21.04 -1.83 -13.68
N ASN A 280 -19.92 -1.24 -13.28
CA ASN A 280 -18.97 -0.63 -14.18
C ASN A 280 -18.06 -1.72 -14.75
N LEU A 281 -17.83 -1.71 -16.07
CA LEU A 281 -16.93 -2.65 -16.74
C LEU A 281 -15.81 -1.90 -17.44
N ASP A 282 -14.59 -2.42 -17.33
CA ASP A 282 -13.43 -1.85 -18.01
C ASP A 282 -12.37 -2.91 -18.33
N PHE A 283 -11.54 -2.58 -19.32
CA PHE A 283 -10.34 -3.34 -19.66
C PHE A 283 -9.10 -2.62 -19.16
N HIS A 284 -8.23 -3.36 -18.49
CA HIS A 284 -6.92 -2.88 -18.08
C HIS A 284 -5.81 -3.76 -18.65
N ALA A 285 -4.78 -3.14 -19.21
CA ALA A 285 -3.64 -3.87 -19.76
C ALA A 285 -2.53 -3.98 -18.69
N VAL A 286 -2.33 -5.18 -18.17
CA VAL A 286 -1.23 -5.48 -17.25
C VAL A 286 0.06 -5.72 -18.05
N MET A 287 1.09 -4.91 -17.80
CA MET A 287 2.32 -4.97 -18.59
C MET A 287 3.14 -6.24 -18.32
N HIS A 288 3.64 -6.84 -19.40
CA HIS A 288 4.64 -7.90 -19.32
C HIS A 288 6.05 -7.35 -19.52
N TRP A 289 6.97 -7.69 -18.62
CA TRP A 289 8.37 -7.29 -18.66
C TRP A 289 9.25 -8.43 -19.18
N GLY A 290 9.08 -8.78 -20.46
CA GLY A 290 9.85 -9.82 -21.12
C GLY A 290 9.61 -9.88 -22.64
N ALA A 291 10.47 -10.61 -23.34
CA ALA A 291 10.48 -10.71 -24.80
C ALA A 291 9.57 -11.82 -25.37
N ASP A 292 8.62 -12.33 -24.58
CA ASP A 292 7.79 -13.46 -24.98
C ASP A 292 6.98 -13.16 -26.27
N PRO A 293 7.15 -13.95 -27.35
CA PRO A 293 6.46 -13.73 -28.62
C PRO A 293 4.96 -14.08 -28.57
N ALA A 294 4.49 -14.87 -27.62
CA ALA A 294 3.09 -15.30 -27.53
C ALA A 294 2.14 -14.20 -26.99
N LEU A 295 2.68 -13.18 -26.32
CA LEU A 295 1.87 -12.11 -25.74
C LEU A 295 1.48 -11.02 -26.74
N GLU A 296 0.20 -10.68 -26.74
CA GLU A 296 -0.37 -9.62 -27.57
C GLU A 296 0.05 -8.22 -27.10
N LYS A 297 -0.02 -7.24 -28.02
CA LYS A 297 0.28 -5.84 -27.71
C LYS A 297 -1.01 -5.07 -27.48
N HIS A 298 -1.24 -4.58 -26.26
CA HIS A 298 -2.34 -3.65 -25.95
C HIS A 298 -1.80 -2.24 -25.73
N TYR A 299 -2.69 -1.24 -25.86
CA TYR A 299 -2.33 0.15 -25.62
C TYR A 299 -2.26 0.40 -24.11
N VAL A 300 -1.14 0.96 -23.63
CA VAL A 300 -0.93 1.26 -22.22
C VAL A 300 -0.97 2.79 -22.04
N PRO A 301 -2.03 3.36 -21.44
CA PRO A 301 -2.21 4.81 -21.36
C PRO A 301 -1.04 5.55 -20.71
N ARG A 302 -0.43 4.98 -19.66
CA ARG A 302 0.68 5.62 -18.92
C ARG A 302 1.95 5.88 -19.75
N ARG A 303 2.15 5.18 -20.88
CA ARG A 303 3.31 5.34 -21.75
C ARG A 303 2.96 5.84 -23.15
N SER A 304 1.67 6.06 -23.41
CA SER A 304 1.16 6.43 -24.74
C SER A 304 1.64 5.51 -25.88
N GLN A 305 1.86 4.21 -25.59
CA GLN A 305 2.41 3.25 -26.54
C GLN A 305 1.71 1.89 -26.46
N ARG A 306 1.81 1.09 -27.53
CA ARG A 306 1.39 -0.33 -27.51
C ARG A 306 2.54 -1.20 -27.00
N THR A 307 2.31 -1.93 -25.91
CA THR A 307 3.32 -2.79 -25.26
C THR A 307 2.75 -4.18 -25.04
N ARG A 308 3.61 -5.20 -25.02
CA ARG A 308 3.21 -6.57 -24.66
C ARG A 308 2.58 -6.57 -23.27
N SER A 309 1.35 -7.03 -23.20
CA SER A 309 0.54 -6.97 -21.98
C SER A 309 -0.48 -8.09 -21.99
N VAL A 310 -0.96 -8.41 -20.80
CA VAL A 310 -2.13 -9.26 -20.60
C VAL A 310 -3.32 -8.33 -20.47
N LEU A 311 -4.34 -8.53 -21.29
CA LEU A 311 -5.59 -7.78 -21.19
C LEU A 311 -6.43 -8.39 -20.07
N THR A 312 -6.79 -7.58 -19.08
CA THR A 312 -7.62 -8.02 -17.96
C THR A 312 -8.93 -7.26 -17.97
N PHE A 313 -10.04 -7.99 -17.95
CA PHE A 313 -11.38 -7.44 -17.78
C PHE A 313 -11.69 -7.32 -16.30
N PHE A 314 -12.32 -6.22 -15.87
CA PHE A 314 -12.76 -6.00 -14.50
C PHE A 314 -14.22 -5.57 -14.45
N ALA A 315 -14.93 -6.04 -13.42
CA ALA A 315 -16.27 -5.58 -13.07
C ALA A 315 -16.28 -5.01 -11.64
N GLU A 316 -16.78 -3.79 -11.49
CA GLU A 316 -16.87 -3.07 -10.21
C GLU A 316 -18.33 -2.70 -9.90
N ASP A 317 -18.78 -2.94 -8.68
CA ASP A 317 -20.06 -2.42 -8.19
C ASP A 317 -20.00 -0.87 -8.08
N ALA A 318 -20.86 -0.18 -8.82
CA ALA A 318 -20.78 1.28 -8.95
C ALA A 318 -21.11 2.06 -7.67
N ALA A 319 -21.80 1.43 -6.70
CA ALA A 319 -22.20 2.07 -5.46
C ALA A 319 -21.15 1.89 -4.35
N THR A 320 -20.63 0.68 -4.21
CA THR A 320 -19.67 0.31 -3.15
C THR A 320 -18.21 0.43 -3.60
N HIS A 321 -17.97 0.49 -4.91
CA HIS A 321 -16.64 0.42 -5.52
C HIS A 321 -15.90 -0.89 -5.24
N THR A 322 -16.63 -1.98 -4.95
CA THR A 322 -16.07 -3.31 -4.75
C THR A 322 -15.83 -3.98 -6.10
N LEU A 323 -14.62 -4.50 -6.33
CA LEU A 323 -14.33 -5.36 -7.48
C LEU A 323 -14.99 -6.72 -7.26
N LEU A 324 -15.80 -7.14 -8.23
CA LEU A 324 -16.59 -8.38 -8.16
C LEU A 324 -15.92 -9.47 -8.99
N TYR A 325 -15.60 -9.11 -10.23
CA TYR A 325 -15.09 -10.05 -11.22
C TYR A 325 -13.82 -9.52 -11.87
N ALA A 326 -12.95 -10.46 -12.23
CA ALA A 326 -11.83 -10.16 -13.09
C ALA A 326 -11.43 -11.39 -13.92
N ASN A 327 -10.99 -11.15 -15.15
CA ASN A 327 -10.52 -12.21 -16.06
C ASN A 327 -9.28 -11.74 -16.81
N ALA A 328 -8.17 -12.47 -16.63
CA ALA A 328 -6.90 -12.21 -17.31
C ALA A 328 -6.58 -13.24 -18.41
N ASP A 329 -7.40 -14.27 -18.60
CA ASP A 329 -7.24 -15.31 -19.62
C ASP A 329 -7.99 -14.93 -20.91
N LEU A 330 -7.63 -13.77 -21.48
CA LEU A 330 -8.33 -13.17 -22.60
C LEU A 330 -7.43 -12.93 -23.81
N ALA A 331 -7.79 -13.56 -24.93
CA ALA A 331 -7.25 -13.22 -26.24
C ALA A 331 -8.04 -12.05 -26.86
N LYS A 332 -7.38 -11.18 -27.63
CA LYS A 332 -8.04 -10.07 -28.34
C LYS A 332 -9.17 -10.49 -29.27
N ALA A 333 -9.11 -11.71 -29.82
CA ALA A 333 -10.19 -12.26 -30.63
C ALA A 333 -11.51 -12.42 -29.85
N ASN A 334 -11.42 -12.70 -28.54
CA ASN A 334 -12.56 -13.03 -27.68
C ASN A 334 -12.96 -11.87 -26.75
N GLN A 335 -12.14 -10.82 -26.63
CA GLN A 335 -12.36 -9.73 -25.66
C GLN A 335 -13.77 -9.12 -25.72
N ASN A 336 -14.36 -8.98 -26.91
CA ASN A 336 -15.67 -8.33 -27.06
C ASN A 336 -16.82 -9.19 -26.50
N ASN A 337 -16.62 -10.51 -26.40
CA ASN A 337 -17.59 -11.44 -25.82
C ASN A 337 -17.50 -11.49 -24.28
N GLU A 338 -16.47 -10.89 -23.68
CA GLU A 338 -16.26 -10.98 -22.23
C GLU A 338 -17.39 -10.33 -21.43
N ILE A 339 -18.06 -9.32 -21.99
CA ILE A 339 -19.25 -8.74 -21.37
C ILE A 339 -20.39 -9.76 -21.19
N LEU A 340 -20.54 -10.69 -22.14
CA LEU A 340 -21.55 -11.75 -22.08
C LEU A 340 -21.10 -12.85 -21.10
N ALA A 341 -19.81 -13.22 -21.12
CA ALA A 341 -19.23 -14.15 -20.15
C ALA A 341 -19.41 -13.64 -18.71
N PHE A 342 -19.18 -12.35 -18.48
CA PHE A 342 -19.46 -11.71 -17.19
C PHE A 342 -20.95 -11.77 -16.83
N ALA A 343 -21.86 -11.48 -17.77
CA ALA A 343 -23.29 -11.57 -17.50
C ALA A 343 -23.74 -13.00 -17.15
N ASP A 344 -23.16 -14.02 -17.79
CA ASP A 344 -23.40 -15.43 -17.49
C ASP A 344 -22.86 -15.84 -16.12
N HIS A 345 -21.65 -15.38 -15.78
CA HIS A 345 -21.07 -15.52 -14.44
C HIS A 345 -21.96 -14.88 -13.38
N TRP A 346 -22.41 -13.64 -13.61
CA TRP A 346 -23.27 -12.90 -12.71
C TRP A 346 -24.62 -13.59 -12.50
N ARG A 347 -25.23 -14.11 -13.57
CA ARG A 347 -26.48 -14.86 -13.49
C ARG A 347 -26.32 -16.17 -12.72
N THR A 348 -25.22 -16.88 -12.93
CA THR A 348 -24.90 -18.12 -12.19
C THR A 348 -24.70 -17.84 -10.70
N THR A 349 -24.17 -16.67 -10.37
CA THR A 349 -23.78 -16.28 -9.02
C THR A 349 -24.93 -15.67 -8.22
N SER A 350 -25.64 -14.70 -8.80
CA SER A 350 -26.71 -13.94 -8.15
C SER A 350 -28.11 -14.51 -8.41
N GLY A 351 -28.26 -15.42 -9.37
CA GLY A 351 -29.54 -15.98 -9.81
C GLY A 351 -30.29 -15.14 -10.85
N ALA A 352 -29.82 -13.94 -11.17
CA ALA A 352 -30.43 -13.05 -12.15
C ALA A 352 -29.37 -12.35 -13.02
N ASP A 353 -29.76 -11.91 -14.20
CA ASP A 353 -28.91 -11.08 -15.04
C ASP A 353 -28.61 -9.71 -14.37
N PRO A 354 -27.46 -9.08 -14.66
CA PRO A 354 -27.13 -7.78 -14.10
C PRO A 354 -28.12 -6.72 -14.56
N LYS A 355 -28.58 -5.86 -13.64
CA LYS A 355 -29.63 -4.87 -13.95
C LYS A 355 -29.13 -3.77 -14.89
N LEU A 356 -27.90 -3.28 -14.68
CA LEU A 356 -27.31 -2.20 -15.45
C LEU A 356 -25.80 -2.38 -15.60
N LEU A 357 -25.31 -2.33 -16.84
CA LEU A 357 -23.89 -2.34 -17.18
C LEU A 357 -23.44 -0.96 -17.72
N ILE A 358 -22.32 -0.44 -17.22
CA ILE A 358 -21.79 0.87 -17.62
C ILE A 358 -20.35 0.72 -18.10
N PHE A 359 -20.06 1.06 -19.36
CA PHE A 359 -18.75 0.72 -19.97
C PHE A 359 -18.40 1.61 -21.17
N ASP A 360 -17.14 1.57 -21.63
CA ASP A 360 -16.70 2.31 -22.83
C ASP A 360 -17.15 1.62 -24.11
N SER A 361 -17.30 2.40 -25.17
CA SER A 361 -17.51 1.98 -26.57
C SER A 361 -16.58 0.86 -27.06
N LYS A 362 -15.39 0.71 -26.45
CA LYS A 362 -14.39 -0.29 -26.83
C LYS A 362 -14.53 -1.63 -26.12
N VAL A 363 -15.39 -1.73 -25.12
CA VAL A 363 -15.55 -2.97 -24.33
C VAL A 363 -16.24 -4.06 -25.15
N THR A 364 -17.15 -3.69 -26.05
CA THR A 364 -17.89 -4.67 -26.84
C THR A 364 -18.35 -4.11 -28.19
N THR A 365 -19.03 -4.92 -29.01
CA THR A 365 -19.57 -4.50 -30.31
C THR A 365 -21.09 -4.37 -30.29
N GLN A 366 -21.64 -3.76 -31.35
CA GLN A 366 -23.09 -3.61 -31.52
C GLN A 366 -23.85 -4.94 -31.53
N ALA A 367 -23.21 -6.03 -31.99
CA ALA A 367 -23.82 -7.36 -31.97
C ALA A 367 -24.05 -7.84 -30.53
N GLN A 368 -23.02 -7.76 -29.67
CA GLN A 368 -23.18 -8.13 -28.26
C GLN A 368 -24.10 -7.17 -27.49
N LEU A 369 -24.19 -5.89 -27.88
CA LEU A 369 -25.21 -4.99 -27.32
C LEU A 369 -26.62 -5.51 -27.60
N ALA A 370 -26.86 -6.07 -28.79
CA ALA A 370 -28.14 -6.67 -29.14
C ALA A 370 -28.42 -7.92 -28.29
N ASP A 371 -27.40 -8.73 -28.02
CA ASP A 371 -27.53 -9.89 -27.13
C ASP A 371 -27.84 -9.49 -25.69
N LEU A 372 -27.23 -8.41 -25.19
CA LEU A 372 -27.56 -7.85 -23.86
C LEU A 372 -29.00 -7.34 -23.81
N ASP A 373 -29.44 -6.63 -24.85
CA ASP A 373 -30.82 -6.13 -24.96
C ASP A 373 -31.83 -7.28 -25.01
N ALA A 374 -31.53 -8.34 -25.76
CA ALA A 374 -32.36 -9.55 -25.83
C ALA A 374 -32.47 -10.27 -24.47
N ARG A 375 -31.46 -10.14 -23.61
CA ARG A 375 -31.48 -10.63 -22.21
C ARG A 375 -32.19 -9.70 -21.24
N GLY A 376 -32.62 -8.51 -21.69
CA GLY A 376 -33.21 -7.49 -20.82
C GLY A 376 -32.21 -6.79 -19.92
N ILE A 377 -30.90 -6.87 -20.23
CA ILE A 377 -29.85 -6.20 -19.48
C ILE A 377 -29.76 -4.74 -19.93
N ALA A 378 -29.96 -3.80 -19.01
CA ALA A 378 -29.78 -2.39 -19.35
C ALA A 378 -28.29 -2.06 -19.50
N PHE A 379 -27.94 -1.17 -20.42
CA PHE A 379 -26.56 -0.68 -20.57
C PHE A 379 -26.48 0.82 -20.82
N ILE A 380 -25.36 1.42 -20.42
CA ILE A 380 -24.97 2.79 -20.78
C ILE A 380 -23.54 2.76 -21.32
N THR A 381 -23.36 3.21 -22.57
CA THR A 381 -22.03 3.25 -23.19
C THR A 381 -21.83 4.47 -24.10
N LEU A 382 -20.59 4.73 -24.48
CA LEU A 382 -20.26 5.76 -25.46
C LEU A 382 -20.56 5.27 -26.88
N ARG A 383 -20.97 6.21 -27.73
CA ARG A 383 -21.00 6.03 -29.18
C ARG A 383 -19.83 6.79 -29.79
N ALA A 384 -19.11 6.15 -30.70
CA ALA A 384 -18.08 6.83 -31.48
C ALA A 384 -18.69 7.99 -32.29
N ARG A 385 -17.99 9.13 -32.30
CA ARG A 385 -18.38 10.28 -33.13
C ARG A 385 -18.08 9.97 -34.59
N THR A 386 -19.08 10.18 -35.44
CA THR A 386 -18.91 10.13 -36.90
C THR A 386 -19.04 11.56 -37.45
N PRO A 387 -18.26 11.97 -38.48
CA PRO A 387 -18.33 13.31 -39.04
C PRO A 387 -19.76 13.77 -39.33
N LYS A 388 -20.56 12.91 -39.97
CA LYS A 388 -21.97 13.17 -40.28
C LYS A 388 -22.83 13.49 -39.04
N LEU A 389 -22.64 12.74 -37.95
CA LEU A 389 -23.37 12.96 -36.70
C LEU A 389 -22.90 14.25 -36.00
N THR A 390 -21.60 14.50 -36.01
CA THR A 390 -21.02 15.73 -35.47
C THR A 390 -21.51 16.97 -36.21
N GLU A 391 -21.45 16.96 -37.55
CA GLU A 391 -21.99 18.03 -38.41
C GLU A 391 -23.48 18.26 -38.16
N HIS A 392 -24.26 17.19 -38.06
CA HIS A 392 -25.68 17.29 -37.73
C HIS A 392 -25.91 17.97 -36.38
N LEU A 393 -25.18 17.57 -35.33
CA LEU A 393 -25.30 18.16 -33.99
C LEU A 393 -24.87 19.63 -33.95
N HIS A 394 -23.86 20.04 -34.72
CA HIS A 394 -23.43 21.44 -34.84
C HIS A 394 -24.43 22.31 -35.60
N ALA A 395 -25.18 21.74 -36.54
CA ALA A 395 -26.22 22.44 -37.27
C ALA A 395 -27.49 22.71 -36.44
N LEU A 396 -27.66 22.04 -35.28
CA LEU A 396 -28.85 22.19 -34.45
C LEU A 396 -28.87 23.55 -33.72
N PRO A 397 -29.99 24.30 -33.77
CA PRO A 397 -30.17 25.54 -33.03
C PRO A 397 -29.94 25.38 -31.52
N ALA A 398 -29.36 26.42 -30.89
CA ALA A 398 -29.09 26.43 -29.45
C ALA A 398 -30.33 26.22 -28.55
N LYS A 399 -31.53 26.55 -29.05
CA LYS A 399 -32.81 26.37 -28.36
C LYS A 399 -33.23 24.90 -28.20
N ASP A 400 -32.74 24.02 -29.07
CA ASP A 400 -33.08 22.59 -29.05
C ASP A 400 -32.26 21.84 -27.99
N TRP A 401 -31.17 22.46 -27.51
CA TRP A 401 -30.36 21.95 -26.42
C TRP A 401 -31.02 22.24 -25.07
N THR A 402 -31.41 21.19 -24.36
CA THR A 402 -31.98 21.30 -23.03
C THR A 402 -30.88 21.56 -22.00
N PRO A 403 -30.93 22.67 -21.23
CA PRO A 403 -29.97 22.92 -20.17
C PRO A 403 -30.22 21.98 -18.99
N LEU A 404 -29.15 21.41 -18.43
CA LEU A 404 -29.20 20.52 -17.29
C LEU A 404 -28.05 20.82 -16.33
N THR A 405 -28.29 20.64 -15.04
CA THR A 405 -27.22 20.66 -14.02
C THR A 405 -27.01 19.25 -13.50
N ILE A 406 -25.79 18.74 -13.69
CA ILE A 406 -25.37 17.42 -13.23
C ILE A 406 -24.44 17.53 -12.01
N ALA A 407 -24.53 16.56 -11.10
CA ALA A 407 -23.62 16.40 -10.00
C ALA A 407 -22.24 15.91 -10.47
N ARG A 408 -21.19 16.36 -9.78
CA ARG A 408 -19.79 15.93 -9.95
C ARG A 408 -19.22 15.54 -8.59
N ALA A 409 -18.18 14.71 -8.61
CA ALA A 409 -17.42 14.35 -7.42
C ALA A 409 -17.03 15.58 -6.57
N GLY A 410 -17.06 15.42 -5.25
CA GLY A 410 -16.72 16.47 -4.29
C GLY A 410 -17.80 17.54 -4.08
N GLY A 411 -19.07 17.20 -4.30
CA GLY A 411 -20.20 18.12 -4.07
C GLY A 411 -20.32 19.27 -5.07
N LYS A 412 -19.54 19.21 -6.17
CA LYS A 412 -19.57 20.23 -7.22
C LYS A 412 -20.69 19.92 -8.21
N THR A 413 -21.21 20.94 -8.87
CA THR A 413 -22.17 20.79 -9.96
C THR A 413 -21.58 21.30 -11.27
N ARG A 414 -22.11 20.81 -12.39
CA ARG A 414 -21.73 21.27 -13.72
C ARG A 414 -22.96 21.50 -14.56
N ARG A 415 -23.03 22.66 -15.21
CA ARG A 415 -24.04 22.94 -16.22
C ARG A 415 -23.62 22.30 -17.53
N VAL A 416 -24.51 21.51 -18.10
CA VAL A 416 -24.37 20.86 -19.39
C VAL A 416 -25.60 21.18 -20.24
N ARG A 417 -25.49 20.92 -21.53
CA ARG A 417 -26.59 21.03 -22.49
C ARG A 417 -26.74 19.68 -23.18
N VAL A 418 -27.98 19.22 -23.30
CA VAL A 418 -28.26 17.86 -23.79
C VAL A 418 -29.31 17.91 -24.89
N ILE A 419 -29.08 17.11 -25.94
CA ILE A 419 -30.09 16.73 -26.91
C ILE A 419 -30.34 15.23 -26.78
N GLU A 420 -31.60 14.86 -26.78
CA GLU A 420 -32.05 13.48 -26.67
C GLU A 420 -32.69 13.04 -27.99
N ASP A 421 -32.21 11.94 -28.54
CA ASP A 421 -32.80 11.22 -29.65
C ASP A 421 -33.29 9.85 -29.14
N PRO A 422 -34.60 9.64 -28.95
CA PRO A 422 -35.13 8.41 -28.36
C PRO A 422 -35.12 7.22 -29.33
N ALA A 423 -34.81 7.43 -30.62
CA ALA A 423 -34.94 6.42 -31.67
C ALA A 423 -33.70 6.30 -32.56
N ALA A 424 -32.52 6.57 -32.01
CA ALA A 424 -31.25 6.49 -32.73
C ALA A 424 -30.98 5.07 -33.25
N THR A 425 -30.54 4.97 -34.50
CA THR A 425 -30.14 3.71 -35.13
C THR A 425 -28.63 3.55 -35.15
N LEU A 426 -28.17 2.29 -35.01
CA LEU A 426 -26.79 1.88 -35.24
C LEU A 426 -26.76 0.87 -36.40
N SER A 427 -25.62 0.80 -37.09
CA SER A 427 -25.48 0.01 -38.33
C SER A 427 -25.70 -1.48 -38.18
N ALA A 428 -25.32 -2.05 -37.04
CA ALA A 428 -25.32 -3.49 -36.76
C ALA A 428 -26.09 -3.82 -35.47
N TYR A 429 -26.93 -2.90 -35.00
CA TYR A 429 -27.86 -3.12 -33.90
C TYR A 429 -29.29 -3.21 -34.47
N PRO A 430 -30.07 -4.24 -34.13
CA PRO A 430 -31.31 -4.56 -34.85
C PRO A 430 -32.49 -3.64 -34.52
N SER A 431 -32.42 -2.86 -33.44
CA SER A 431 -33.51 -2.00 -32.97
C SER A 431 -33.06 -0.55 -32.79
N THR A 432 -33.89 0.29 -32.15
CA THR A 432 -33.55 1.68 -31.86
C THR A 432 -33.09 1.85 -30.42
N LEU A 433 -32.10 2.70 -30.22
CA LEU A 433 -31.55 3.06 -28.91
C LEU A 433 -31.87 4.51 -28.58
N ARG A 434 -31.85 4.80 -27.29
CA ARG A 434 -31.87 6.17 -26.81
C ARG A 434 -30.45 6.74 -26.87
N GLN A 435 -30.27 7.86 -27.53
CA GLN A 435 -29.01 8.58 -27.65
C GLN A 435 -29.09 9.94 -26.97
N LEU A 436 -28.03 10.27 -26.21
CA LEU A 436 -27.88 11.56 -25.55
C LEU A 436 -26.60 12.23 -26.05
N ALA A 437 -26.73 13.36 -26.74
CA ALA A 437 -25.61 14.22 -27.13
C ALA A 437 -25.43 15.31 -26.07
N ILE A 438 -24.23 15.44 -25.50
CA ILE A 438 -23.97 16.25 -24.32
C ILE A 438 -22.82 17.23 -24.60
N THR A 439 -23.08 18.52 -24.42
CA THR A 439 -22.07 19.58 -24.49
C THR A 439 -21.83 20.22 -23.12
N GLY A 440 -20.70 20.93 -22.99
CA GLY A 440 -20.31 21.58 -21.73
C GLY A 440 -19.56 20.66 -20.76
N LEU A 441 -19.19 19.45 -21.18
CA LEU A 441 -18.32 18.52 -20.43
C LEU A 441 -16.80 18.86 -20.53
N GLY A 442 -16.43 19.93 -21.24
CA GLY A 442 -15.06 20.46 -21.31
C GLY A 442 -14.27 19.97 -22.51
N HIS A 443 -14.94 19.29 -23.44
CA HIS A 443 -14.46 19.02 -24.79
C HIS A 443 -15.22 19.93 -25.75
N ASP A 444 -14.56 20.34 -26.84
CA ASP A 444 -15.16 21.16 -27.90
C ASP A 444 -16.31 20.41 -28.59
N GLU A 445 -16.09 19.10 -28.78
CA GLU A 445 -17.05 18.21 -29.43
C GLU A 445 -18.02 17.55 -28.43
N PRO A 446 -19.32 17.40 -28.77
CA PRO A 446 -20.30 16.72 -27.93
C PRO A 446 -19.88 15.28 -27.56
N THR A 447 -20.14 14.88 -26.31
CA THR A 447 -20.04 13.48 -25.88
C THR A 447 -21.36 12.78 -26.20
N ILE A 448 -21.29 11.59 -26.79
CA ILE A 448 -22.48 10.86 -27.24
C ILE A 448 -22.64 9.59 -26.42
N LEU A 449 -23.68 9.52 -25.61
CA LEU A 449 -24.07 8.32 -24.87
C LEU A 449 -25.21 7.60 -25.59
N ILE A 450 -25.20 6.28 -25.50
CA ILE A 450 -26.30 5.42 -25.96
C ILE A 450 -26.72 4.47 -24.84
N THR A 451 -28.01 4.18 -24.78
CA THR A 451 -28.61 3.27 -23.80
C THR A 451 -29.88 2.63 -24.35
N ASN A 452 -30.15 1.38 -23.99
CA ASN A 452 -31.44 0.73 -24.19
C ASN A 452 -32.47 1.11 -23.09
N ASN A 453 -32.04 1.84 -22.04
CA ASN A 453 -32.90 2.27 -20.95
C ASN A 453 -33.70 3.53 -21.35
N ARG A 454 -34.99 3.33 -21.62
CA ARG A 454 -35.92 4.39 -22.06
C ARG A 454 -36.62 5.13 -20.93
N THR A 455 -36.59 4.60 -19.70
CA THR A 455 -37.38 5.13 -18.57
C THR A 455 -36.56 6.00 -17.63
N THR A 456 -35.25 5.75 -17.51
CA THR A 456 -34.39 6.47 -16.56
C THR A 456 -34.27 7.94 -16.96
N PRO A 457 -34.43 8.91 -16.04
CA PRO A 457 -34.27 10.32 -16.36
C PRO A 457 -32.91 10.63 -16.99
N THR A 458 -32.88 11.49 -18.01
CA THR A 458 -31.67 11.88 -18.76
C THR A 458 -30.50 12.26 -17.85
N LYS A 459 -30.82 13.02 -16.78
CA LYS A 459 -29.85 13.40 -15.75
C LYS A 459 -29.16 12.20 -15.09
N HIS A 460 -29.93 11.20 -14.68
CA HIS A 460 -29.40 10.04 -13.98
C HIS A 460 -28.53 9.16 -14.91
N VAL A 461 -28.88 9.04 -16.19
CA VAL A 461 -28.04 8.35 -17.19
C VAL A 461 -26.67 9.02 -17.30
N ILE A 462 -26.64 10.35 -17.41
CA ILE A 462 -25.40 11.13 -17.53
C ILE A 462 -24.58 11.03 -16.24
N GLU A 463 -25.20 11.16 -15.07
CA GLU A 463 -24.53 11.07 -13.77
C GLU A 463 -24.02 9.66 -13.46
N ALA A 464 -24.75 8.62 -13.88
CA ALA A 464 -24.30 7.23 -13.77
C ALA A 464 -23.04 7.01 -14.62
N TYR A 465 -23.06 7.44 -15.90
CA TYR A 465 -21.89 7.33 -16.76
C TYR A 465 -20.71 8.18 -16.26
N ALA A 466 -20.95 9.41 -15.79
CA ALA A 466 -19.90 10.29 -15.27
C ALA A 466 -19.20 9.69 -14.04
N ARG A 467 -19.93 8.96 -13.19
CA ARG A 467 -19.36 8.22 -12.04
C ARG A 467 -18.52 7.02 -12.46
N ARG A 468 -18.64 6.51 -13.69
CA ARG A 468 -17.77 5.46 -14.22
C ARG A 468 -16.30 5.87 -14.15
N MET A 469 -15.94 7.15 -14.26
CA MET A 469 -14.55 7.60 -14.09
C MET A 469 -13.94 7.15 -12.75
N ASN A 470 -14.78 6.91 -11.73
CA ASN A 470 -14.32 6.36 -10.46
C ASN A 470 -13.76 4.94 -10.62
N ILE A 471 -14.27 4.10 -11.55
CA ILE A 471 -13.68 2.77 -11.79
C ILE A 471 -12.22 2.90 -12.22
N GLU A 472 -11.89 3.80 -13.16
CA GLU A 472 -10.51 3.96 -13.62
C GLU A 472 -9.60 4.42 -12.48
N GLN A 473 -10.07 5.37 -11.66
CA GLN A 473 -9.31 5.86 -10.51
C GLN A 473 -9.14 4.77 -9.44
N ARG A 474 -10.22 4.05 -9.09
CA ARG A 474 -10.23 3.03 -8.04
C ARG A 474 -9.49 1.78 -8.47
N LEU A 475 -9.66 1.35 -9.72
CA LEU A 475 -8.87 0.30 -10.35
C LEU A 475 -7.39 0.70 -10.36
N ALA A 476 -7.03 1.92 -10.79
CA ALA A 476 -5.64 2.37 -10.76
C ALA A 476 -5.06 2.46 -9.33
N GLU A 477 -5.88 2.79 -8.32
CA GLU A 477 -5.53 2.76 -6.90
C GLU A 477 -5.32 1.32 -6.40
N ALA A 478 -6.25 0.40 -6.68
CA ALA A 478 -6.17 -1.00 -6.32
C ALA A 478 -4.98 -1.70 -7.01
N ILE A 479 -4.82 -1.51 -8.32
CA ILE A 479 -3.70 -2.00 -9.14
C ILE A 479 -2.36 -1.52 -8.56
N ARG A 480 -2.26 -0.26 -8.16
CA ARG A 480 -1.04 0.29 -7.56
C ARG A 480 -0.79 -0.29 -6.15
N SER A 481 -1.83 -0.43 -5.35
CA SER A 481 -1.76 -0.98 -3.97
C SER A 481 -1.51 -2.47 -3.92
N PHE A 482 -1.85 -3.21 -4.96
CA PHE A 482 -1.68 -4.65 -5.02
C PHE A 482 -0.60 -5.05 -6.05
N GLY A 483 0.03 -4.07 -6.71
CA GLY A 483 1.12 -4.29 -7.66
C GLY A 483 0.78 -5.15 -8.87
N LEU A 484 -0.41 -4.96 -9.44
CA LEU A 484 -0.81 -5.61 -10.70
C LEU A 484 0.09 -5.17 -11.87
N ASP A 485 0.39 -3.87 -12.01
CA ASP A 485 1.28 -3.33 -13.07
C ASP A 485 2.79 -3.58 -12.82
N ALA A 486 3.12 -3.96 -11.60
CA ALA A 486 4.47 -4.07 -11.12
C ALA A 486 4.50 -5.25 -10.17
N LEU A 487 4.61 -6.48 -10.71
CA LEU A 487 4.71 -7.76 -9.98
C LEU A 487 5.16 -7.49 -8.55
N ALA A 488 4.18 -7.31 -7.65
CA ALA A 488 4.46 -6.98 -6.27
C ALA A 488 4.91 -8.27 -5.61
N GLY A 489 6.19 -8.56 -5.76
CA GLY A 489 6.82 -9.72 -5.17
C GLY A 489 8.12 -10.05 -5.88
N ALA A 490 9.08 -10.54 -5.13
CA ALA A 490 10.14 -11.38 -5.68
C ALA A 490 9.62 -12.79 -6.11
N VAL A 491 8.30 -13.00 -6.12
CA VAL A 491 7.61 -14.21 -6.61
C VAL A 491 7.03 -13.94 -8.01
N PRO A 492 7.53 -14.59 -9.06
CA PRO A 492 6.80 -14.70 -10.32
C PRO A 492 5.46 -15.41 -10.07
N LEU A 493 4.34 -14.74 -10.33
CA LEU A 493 2.99 -15.30 -10.17
C LEU A 493 2.32 -15.51 -11.52
N ASN A 494 1.47 -16.54 -11.60
CA ASN A 494 0.48 -16.64 -12.67
C ASN A 494 -0.44 -15.40 -12.61
N ILE A 495 -0.54 -14.68 -13.72
CA ILE A 495 -1.30 -13.42 -13.83
C ILE A 495 -2.78 -13.58 -13.46
N ASP A 496 -3.37 -14.72 -13.78
CA ASP A 496 -4.78 -14.98 -13.52
C ASP A 496 -5.05 -15.07 -12.01
N LEU A 497 -4.21 -15.83 -11.29
CA LEU A 497 -4.24 -15.86 -9.82
C LEU A 497 -3.94 -14.48 -9.22
N ASP A 498 -2.97 -13.75 -9.78
CA ASP A 498 -2.56 -12.44 -9.26
C ASP A 498 -3.71 -11.41 -9.29
N VAL A 499 -4.50 -11.47 -10.36
CA VAL A 499 -5.71 -10.67 -10.55
C VAL A 499 -6.80 -11.07 -9.55
N VAL A 500 -7.07 -12.37 -9.37
CA VAL A 500 -8.03 -12.85 -8.36
C VAL A 500 -7.62 -12.43 -6.93
N LEU A 501 -6.34 -12.57 -6.58
CA LEU A 501 -5.82 -12.11 -5.29
C LEU A 501 -6.01 -10.60 -5.08
N SER A 502 -5.97 -9.82 -6.16
CA SER A 502 -6.19 -8.38 -6.12
C SER A 502 -7.67 -8.04 -5.88
N VAL A 503 -8.60 -8.81 -6.47
CA VAL A 503 -10.04 -8.71 -6.17
C VAL A 503 -10.32 -9.06 -4.70
N LEU A 504 -9.74 -10.16 -4.20
CA LEU A 504 -9.85 -10.56 -2.80
C LEU A 504 -9.29 -9.50 -1.85
N ALA A 505 -8.06 -9.03 -2.11
CA ALA A 505 -7.41 -8.02 -1.28
C ALA A 505 -8.20 -6.70 -1.26
N HIS A 506 -8.79 -6.31 -2.40
CA HIS A 506 -9.66 -5.14 -2.48
C HIS A 506 -10.93 -5.30 -1.66
N THR A 507 -11.58 -6.47 -1.75
CA THR A 507 -12.79 -6.80 -1.00
C THR A 507 -12.55 -6.77 0.51
N ILE A 508 -11.45 -7.35 0.97
CA ILE A 508 -11.02 -7.30 2.37
C ILE A 508 -10.74 -5.86 2.82
N CYS A 509 -10.07 -5.06 1.98
CA CYS A 509 -9.85 -3.65 2.28
C CYS A 509 -11.18 -2.87 2.37
N ALA A 510 -12.18 -3.21 1.56
CA ALA A 510 -13.50 -2.59 1.61
C ALA A 510 -14.24 -2.96 2.91
N ALA A 511 -14.18 -4.22 3.32
CA ALA A 511 -14.72 -4.69 4.60
C ALA A 511 -14.05 -4.00 5.79
N LEU A 512 -12.72 -3.97 5.82
CA LEU A 512 -11.95 -3.31 6.88
C LEU A 512 -12.31 -1.83 7.03
N ARG A 513 -12.53 -1.09 5.93
CA ARG A 513 -12.91 0.34 6.00
C ARG A 513 -14.23 0.58 6.70
N ARG A 514 -15.19 -0.35 6.60
CA ARG A 514 -16.49 -0.24 7.27
C ARG A 514 -16.35 -0.31 8.79
N ARG A 515 -15.34 -1.03 9.26
CA ARG A 515 -15.02 -1.19 10.69
C ARG A 515 -14.17 -0.03 11.25
N LEU A 516 -13.58 0.80 10.38
CA LEU A 516 -12.69 1.91 10.75
C LEU A 516 -13.42 3.27 10.68
N PRO A 517 -13.72 3.92 11.83
CA PRO A 517 -14.43 5.19 11.85
C PRO A 517 -13.69 6.29 11.07
N GLY A 518 -14.39 6.96 10.15
CA GLY A 518 -13.82 8.02 9.31
C GLY A 518 -12.99 7.54 8.12
N TYR A 519 -12.89 6.22 7.87
CA TYR A 519 -12.13 5.65 6.75
C TYR A 519 -12.99 4.97 5.68
N ALA A 520 -14.32 5.17 5.69
CA ALA A 520 -15.24 4.57 4.74
C ALA A 520 -14.85 4.76 3.26
N THR A 521 -14.25 5.91 2.92
CA THR A 521 -13.83 6.24 1.54
C THR A 521 -12.32 6.12 1.30
N ALA A 522 -11.56 5.59 2.28
CA ALA A 522 -10.12 5.47 2.20
C ALA A 522 -9.70 4.59 1.01
N THR A 523 -8.48 4.77 0.52
CA THR A 523 -7.91 3.91 -0.54
C THR A 523 -7.19 2.71 0.08
N PRO A 524 -6.96 1.60 -0.64
CA PRO A 524 -6.19 0.48 -0.09
C PRO A 524 -4.79 0.91 0.36
N ASP A 525 -4.14 1.75 -0.46
CA ASP A 525 -2.85 2.41 -0.18
C ASP A 525 -2.84 3.19 1.15
N THR A 526 -3.96 3.84 1.48
CA THR A 526 -4.11 4.56 2.76
C THR A 526 -4.21 3.57 3.92
N LEU A 527 -4.99 2.50 3.78
CA LEU A 527 -5.10 1.46 4.81
C LEU A 527 -3.77 0.75 5.07
N GLN A 528 -3.06 0.41 3.99
CA GLN A 528 -1.76 -0.24 4.05
C GLN A 528 -0.79 0.57 4.89
N ARG A 529 -0.58 1.85 4.53
CA ARG A 529 0.35 2.73 5.25
C ARG A 529 -0.06 3.01 6.69
N ARG A 530 -1.36 3.20 6.95
CA ARG A 530 -1.83 3.68 8.26
C ARG A 530 -2.12 2.56 9.25
N PHE A 531 -2.51 1.37 8.77
CA PHE A 531 -2.97 0.28 9.61
C PHE A 531 -2.22 -1.03 9.32
N LEU A 532 -2.21 -1.54 8.08
CA LEU A 532 -1.71 -2.90 7.81
C LEU A 532 -0.19 -3.06 8.00
N SER A 533 0.59 -2.03 7.71
CA SER A 533 2.06 -2.02 7.93
C SER A 533 2.45 -1.55 9.34
N THR A 534 1.59 -1.78 10.33
CA THR A 534 1.86 -1.45 11.75
C THR A 534 2.52 -2.64 12.43
N GLY A 535 3.62 -2.37 13.13
CA GLY A 535 4.28 -3.36 13.98
C GLY A 535 3.52 -3.58 15.28
N GLY A 536 4.00 -4.52 16.07
CA GLY A 536 3.41 -4.84 17.35
C GLY A 536 3.97 -6.13 17.94
N THR A 537 3.32 -6.57 19.00
CA THR A 537 3.64 -7.83 19.67
C THR A 537 2.48 -8.80 19.58
N ILE A 538 2.81 -10.07 19.37
CA ILE A 538 1.86 -11.18 19.38
C ILE A 538 2.09 -11.93 20.67
N GLU A 539 1.02 -12.13 21.44
CA GLU A 539 1.04 -12.95 22.64
C GLU A 539 0.22 -14.21 22.41
N ASN A 540 0.87 -15.36 22.59
CA ASN A 540 0.24 -16.66 22.53
C ASN A 540 -0.09 -17.12 23.95
N ARG A 541 -1.38 -17.25 24.28
CA ARG A 541 -1.86 -17.63 25.62
C ARG A 541 -2.94 -18.68 25.51
N ASP A 542 -2.73 -19.87 26.04
CA ASP A 542 -3.72 -20.96 26.10
C ASP A 542 -4.44 -21.21 24.76
N ASN A 543 -5.71 -20.80 24.62
CA ASN A 543 -6.52 -20.89 23.40
C ASN A 543 -6.76 -19.53 22.70
N GLU A 544 -6.03 -18.49 23.11
CA GLU A 544 -6.11 -17.13 22.61
C GLU A 544 -4.80 -16.68 21.97
N THR A 545 -4.92 -15.81 20.98
CA THR A 545 -3.84 -15.06 20.36
C THR A 545 -4.17 -13.58 20.51
N ILE A 546 -3.38 -12.85 21.29
CA ILE A 546 -3.57 -11.42 21.53
C ILE A 546 -2.59 -10.65 20.65
N VAL A 547 -3.10 -9.70 19.87
CA VAL A 547 -2.30 -8.82 19.02
C VAL A 547 -2.30 -7.43 19.62
N ARG A 548 -1.13 -7.00 20.09
CA ARG A 548 -0.89 -5.64 20.60
C ARG A 548 -0.27 -4.82 19.49
N LEU A 549 -0.97 -3.78 19.06
CA LEU A 549 -0.51 -2.91 17.96
C LEU A 549 0.30 -1.73 18.51
N ASP A 550 1.44 -1.44 17.89
CA ASP A 550 2.29 -0.30 18.26
C ASP A 550 1.52 1.02 18.15
N ARG A 551 1.81 1.96 19.06
CA ARG A 551 1.24 3.31 19.01
C ARG A 551 1.75 4.07 17.78
N ARG A 552 0.79 4.54 16.97
CA ARG A 552 0.99 5.38 15.79
C ARG A 552 0.00 6.55 15.80
N ALA A 553 0.22 7.51 14.90
CA ALA A 553 -0.65 8.69 14.74
C ALA A 553 -2.14 8.36 14.56
N TYR A 554 -2.47 7.18 14.03
CA TYR A 554 -3.84 6.74 13.74
C TYR A 554 -4.37 5.66 14.72
N SER A 555 -3.61 5.30 15.77
CA SER A 555 -4.06 4.35 16.79
C SER A 555 -5.38 4.74 17.49
N PRO A 556 -5.74 6.03 17.69
CA PRO A 556 -7.06 6.38 18.23
C PRO A 556 -8.23 5.86 17.40
N VAL A 557 -8.05 5.71 16.09
CA VAL A 557 -9.09 5.17 15.19
C VAL A 557 -9.38 3.71 15.54
N LEU A 558 -8.34 2.92 15.83
CA LEU A 558 -8.47 1.50 16.16
C LEU A 558 -9.19 1.31 17.50
N ARG A 559 -8.99 2.20 18.47
CA ARG A 559 -9.72 2.15 19.75
C ARG A 559 -11.23 2.33 19.60
N HIS A 560 -11.66 3.03 18.55
CA HIS A 560 -13.07 3.24 18.21
C HIS A 560 -13.55 2.31 17.09
N ALA A 561 -12.66 1.46 16.56
CA ALA A 561 -12.99 0.51 15.51
C ALA A 561 -13.71 -0.71 16.07
N ASP A 562 -14.58 -1.29 15.26
CA ASP A 562 -15.21 -2.57 15.58
C ASP A 562 -14.22 -3.71 15.33
N LEU A 563 -13.48 -4.13 16.37
CA LEU A 563 -12.57 -5.27 16.31
C LEU A 563 -13.09 -6.43 17.19
N PRO A 564 -13.93 -7.32 16.64
CA PRO A 564 -14.50 -8.42 17.41
C PRO A 564 -13.44 -9.46 17.76
N THR A 565 -13.66 -10.15 18.89
CA THR A 565 -12.95 -11.40 19.17
C THR A 565 -13.38 -12.43 18.12
N THR A 566 -12.42 -12.98 17.39
CA THR A 566 -12.70 -13.78 16.19
C THR A 566 -12.13 -15.18 16.35
N GLU A 567 -12.97 -16.21 16.21
CA GLU A 567 -12.49 -17.58 16.10
C GLU A 567 -11.87 -17.80 14.71
N VAL A 568 -10.62 -18.25 14.65
CA VAL A 568 -9.88 -18.40 13.39
C VAL A 568 -9.83 -19.87 12.96
N PRO A 569 -10.54 -20.28 11.89
CA PRO A 569 -10.68 -21.68 11.52
C PRO A 569 -9.34 -22.38 11.18
N TRP A 570 -8.45 -21.67 10.48
CA TRP A 570 -7.13 -22.23 10.11
C TRP A 570 -6.10 -22.17 11.24
N TRP A 571 -6.47 -21.68 12.42
CA TRP A 571 -5.70 -21.79 13.65
C TRP A 571 -6.21 -22.90 14.58
N GLY A 572 -7.14 -23.73 14.10
CA GLY A 572 -7.77 -24.77 14.92
C GLY A 572 -8.82 -24.22 15.89
N GLY A 573 -9.52 -23.12 15.53
CA GLY A 573 -10.58 -22.55 16.36
C GLY A 573 -10.09 -21.67 17.51
N ARG A 574 -8.85 -21.17 17.42
CA ARG A 574 -8.29 -20.23 18.42
C ARG A 574 -8.92 -18.85 18.27
N HIS A 575 -9.04 -18.14 19.40
CA HIS A 575 -9.59 -16.80 19.43
C HIS A 575 -8.51 -15.74 19.20
N LEU A 576 -8.74 -14.86 18.23
CA LEU A 576 -7.96 -13.66 17.98
C LEU A 576 -8.57 -12.48 18.73
N ARG A 577 -7.76 -11.78 19.53
CA ARG A 577 -8.13 -10.54 20.22
C ARG A 577 -7.10 -9.44 19.94
N TYR A 578 -7.55 -8.19 19.97
CA TYR A 578 -6.68 -7.03 19.80
C TYR A 578 -6.59 -6.23 21.11
N GLU A 579 -5.40 -5.77 21.42
CA GLU A 579 -5.12 -4.85 22.52
C GLU A 579 -4.38 -3.62 22.01
N TYR A 580 -4.58 -2.50 22.70
CA TYR A 580 -3.98 -1.21 22.35
C TYR A 580 -3.27 -0.63 23.55
N GLU A 581 -2.07 -0.11 23.32
CA GLU A 581 -1.44 0.81 24.26
C GLU A 581 -1.86 2.27 24.06
#